data_AF-A0A0V8DW07-F1
#
_entry.id   AF-A0A0V8DW07-F1
#
_cell.length_a   1.000
_cell.length_b   1.000
_cell.length_c   1.000
_cell.angle_alpha   90.00
_cell.angle_beta   90.00
_cell.angle_gamma   90.00
#
_symmetry.space_group_name_H-M   'P 1'
#
loop_
_entity.id
_entity.type
_entity.pdbx_description
1 polymer ?
#
loop_
_entity_poly.entity_id
_entity_poly.type
_entity_poly.pdbx_seq_one_letter_code
_entity_poly.pdbx_strand_id
1 'polypeptide(L)'
;MKQLQLKSVVLKKFKPGHSLSDGINRKNLIQNEPKKINKVWATDITYIPTQQGWAYLSTIMDRYTKKVIAWDLGKRMTVELVQRTLNKAME
;
A
#
# COMPACT_ATOMS: atom_id res chain seq x y z
N MET A 1 -22.39 33.11 24.96
CA MET A 1 -21.20 32.44 25.51
C MET A 1 -21.31 32.18 27.02
N LYS A 2 -21.31 33.20 27.89
CA LYS A 2 -21.32 33.02 29.36
C LYS A 2 -22.64 32.47 29.95
N GLN A 3 -23.78 32.89 29.41
CA GLN A 3 -25.12 32.48 29.89
C GLN A 3 -25.50 31.03 29.50
N LEU A 4 -24.90 30.52 28.43
CA LEU A 4 -25.08 29.15 27.92
C LEU A 4 -23.94 28.20 28.38
N GLN A 5 -23.03 28.66 29.25
CA GLN A 5 -21.84 27.92 29.71
C GLN A 5 -20.93 27.35 28.59
N LEU A 6 -21.04 27.88 27.37
CA LEU A 6 -20.27 27.41 26.23
C LEU A 6 -18.80 27.85 26.37
N LYS A 7 -17.89 26.89 26.39
CA LYS A 7 -16.44 27.08 26.40
C LYS A 7 -15.87 26.73 25.02
N SER A 8 -14.81 27.42 24.60
CA SER A 8 -14.09 27.01 23.40
C SER A 8 -13.40 25.67 23.67
N VAL A 9 -13.56 24.73 22.74
CA VAL A 9 -12.77 23.49 22.73
C VAL A 9 -11.73 23.68 21.63
N VAL A 10 -10.51 24.00 22.04
CA VAL A 10 -9.38 24.06 21.10
C VAL A 10 -8.86 22.64 20.91
N LEU A 11 -9.23 22.01 19.80
CA LEU A 11 -8.64 20.74 19.40
C LEU A 11 -7.16 20.98 19.07
N LYS A 12 -6.27 20.19 19.67
CA LYS A 12 -4.84 20.24 19.36
C LYS A 12 -4.65 19.89 17.89
N LYS A 13 -4.05 20.80 17.12
CA LYS A 13 -3.71 20.55 15.71
C LYS A 13 -2.84 19.29 15.62
N PHE A 14 -3.28 18.31 14.80
CA PHE A 14 -2.49 17.12 14.51
C PHE A 14 -1.12 17.55 13.97
N LYS A 15 -0.05 17.11 14.62
CA LYS A 15 1.32 17.27 14.14
C LYS A 15 1.76 15.89 13.64
N PRO A 16 1.98 15.70 12.33
CA PRO A 16 2.52 14.46 11.83
C PRO A 16 3.83 14.15 12.57
N GLY A 17 3.92 12.98 13.19
CA GLY A 17 5.20 12.47 13.66
C GLY A 17 6.06 12.16 12.44
N HIS A 18 7.26 12.72 12.37
CA HIS A 18 8.23 12.21 11.41
C HIS A 18 8.67 10.83 11.90
N SER A 19 8.45 9.80 11.11
CA SER A 19 9.26 8.59 11.26
C SER A 19 10.72 9.01 11.04
N LEU A 20 11.60 8.71 11.99
CA LEU A 20 13.05 8.67 11.77
C LEU A 20 13.32 7.56 10.74
N SER A 21 12.96 7.77 9.47
CA SER A 21 13.65 7.09 8.39
C SER A 21 15.08 7.61 8.45
N ASP A 22 16.09 6.75 8.28
CA ASP A 22 17.52 7.03 8.43
C ASP A 22 18.10 8.18 7.58
N GLY A 23 17.29 9.08 7.02
CA GLY A 23 17.72 10.16 6.12
C GLY A 23 18.24 9.63 4.78
N ILE A 24 18.28 8.31 4.59
CA ILE A 24 18.70 7.66 3.36
C ILE A 24 17.57 7.84 2.35
N ASN A 25 17.56 8.99 1.69
CA ASN A 25 16.80 9.21 0.47
C ASN A 25 17.41 8.31 -0.62
N ARG A 26 16.90 7.07 -0.71
CA ARG A 26 17.31 6.14 -1.77
C ARG A 26 16.80 6.70 -3.08
N LYS A 27 17.72 6.93 -4.02
CA LYS A 27 17.39 7.38 -5.38
C LYS A 27 16.33 6.47 -5.97
N ASN A 28 15.21 7.04 -6.39
CA ASN A 28 14.24 6.31 -7.19
C ASN A 28 14.92 5.88 -8.51
N LEU A 29 15.10 4.57 -8.68
CA LEU A 29 15.70 3.99 -9.88
C LEU A 29 14.73 4.02 -11.07
N ILE A 30 13.44 4.13 -10.80
CA ILE A 30 12.38 4.18 -11.79
C ILE A 30 12.00 5.64 -12.05
N GLN A 31 12.81 6.30 -12.88
CA GLN A 31 12.62 7.71 -13.25
C GLN A 31 11.51 7.91 -14.31
N ASN A 32 11.27 6.89 -15.15
CA ASN A 32 10.34 6.95 -16.27
C ASN A 32 9.47 5.68 -16.32
N GLU A 33 8.33 5.77 -17.01
CA GLU A 33 7.52 4.59 -17.33
C GLU A 33 8.28 3.64 -18.26
N PRO A 34 8.18 2.31 -18.07
CA PRO A 34 8.82 1.33 -18.95
C PRO A 34 8.26 1.42 -20.36
N LYS A 35 9.06 1.08 -21.38
CA LYS A 35 8.66 1.09 -22.81
C LYS A 35 8.31 -0.30 -23.35
N LYS A 36 8.41 -1.35 -22.52
CA LYS A 36 8.16 -2.75 -22.89
C LYS A 36 7.53 -3.49 -21.71
N ILE A 37 6.77 -4.54 -22.02
CA ILE A 37 6.19 -5.47 -21.04
C ILE A 37 7.30 -6.11 -20.19
N ASN A 38 6.98 -6.46 -18.94
CA ASN A 38 7.83 -7.23 -18.03
C ASN A 38 9.20 -6.61 -17.76
N LYS A 39 9.27 -5.27 -17.71
CA LYS A 39 10.48 -4.53 -17.31
C LYS A 39 10.42 -3.96 -15.92
N VAL A 40 9.23 -3.54 -15.50
CA VAL A 40 9.00 -3.03 -14.15
C VAL A 40 7.61 -3.48 -13.72
N TRP A 41 7.55 -4.16 -12.59
CA TRP A 41 6.31 -4.52 -11.93
C TRP A 41 6.08 -3.61 -10.73
N ALA A 42 4.82 -3.26 -10.49
CA ALA A 42 4.37 -2.63 -9.27
C ALA A 42 3.58 -3.66 -8.47
N THR A 43 3.77 -3.68 -7.16
CA THR A 43 3.10 -4.61 -6.26
C THR A 43 2.42 -3.85 -5.15
N ASP A 44 1.24 -4.31 -4.73
CA ASP A 44 0.54 -3.75 -3.58
C ASP A 44 -0.11 -4.86 -2.74
N ILE A 45 -0.32 -4.57 -1.46
CA ILE A 45 -1.14 -5.39 -0.56
C ILE A 45 -2.33 -4.56 -0.12
N THR A 46 -3.52 -4.95 -0.59
CA THR A 46 -4.78 -4.31 -0.23
C THR A 46 -5.46 -5.06 0.90
N TYR A 47 -5.96 -4.32 1.90
CA TYR A 47 -6.62 -4.84 3.08
C TYR A 47 -8.13 -4.72 2.87
N ILE A 48 -8.82 -5.84 2.88
CA ILE A 48 -10.24 -5.91 2.54
C ILE A 48 -11.01 -6.32 3.80
N PRO A 49 -11.84 -5.43 4.37
CA PRO A 49 -12.71 -5.80 5.49
C PRO A 49 -13.84 -6.70 4.98
N THR A 50 -14.08 -7.81 5.68
CA THR A 50 -15.17 -8.75 5.39
C THR A 50 -15.96 -9.05 6.65
N GLN A 51 -17.12 -9.71 6.52
CA GLN A 51 -17.93 -10.12 7.67
C GLN A 51 -17.23 -11.16 8.56
N GLN A 52 -16.22 -11.86 8.04
CA GLN A 52 -15.46 -12.91 8.75
C GLN A 52 -14.08 -12.42 9.22
N GLY A 53 -13.83 -11.10 9.16
CA GLY A 53 -12.55 -10.49 9.48
C GLY A 53 -11.85 -9.90 8.26
N TRP A 54 -10.53 -9.73 8.34
CA TRP A 54 -9.73 -9.12 7.26
C TRP A 54 -9.26 -10.15 6.24
N ALA A 55 -9.40 -9.81 4.96
CA ALA A 55 -8.73 -10.49 3.86
C ALA A 55 -7.61 -9.59 3.31
N TYR A 56 -6.57 -10.21 2.78
CA TYR A 56 -5.38 -9.53 2.27
C TYR A 56 -5.18 -9.95 0.83
N LEU A 57 -5.26 -8.99 -0.09
CA LEU A 57 -5.06 -9.19 -1.51
C LEU A 57 -3.66 -8.74 -1.87
N SER A 58 -2.82 -9.66 -2.35
CA SER A 58 -1.54 -9.33 -2.97
C SER A 58 -1.73 -9.25 -4.48
N THR A 59 -1.25 -8.18 -5.09
CA THR A 59 -1.33 -7.96 -6.55
C THR A 59 0.02 -7.61 -7.14
N ILE A 60 0.23 -8.04 -8.39
CA ILE A 60 1.37 -7.66 -9.22
C ILE A 60 0.83 -7.10 -10.53
N MET A 61 1.21 -5.86 -10.85
CA MET A 61 0.83 -5.14 -12.06
C MET A 61 2.06 -4.88 -12.91
N ASP A 62 1.96 -5.17 -14.21
CA ASP A 62 2.97 -4.72 -15.16
C ASP A 62 2.82 -3.21 -15.44
N ARG A 63 3.87 -2.43 -15.18
CA ARG A 63 3.78 -0.96 -15.28
C ARG A 63 3.67 -0.46 -16.71
N TYR A 64 4.03 -1.25 -17.73
CA TYR A 64 3.86 -0.83 -19.13
C TYR A 64 2.41 -1.01 -19.59
N THR A 65 1.86 -2.20 -19.41
CA THR A 65 0.48 -2.54 -19.83
C THR A 65 -0.60 -2.03 -18.90
N LYS A 66 -0.24 -1.67 -17.65
CA LYS A 66 -1.17 -1.33 -16.56
C LYS A 66 -2.13 -2.46 -16.18
N LYS A 67 -1.82 -3.69 -16.59
CA LYS A 67 -2.62 -4.89 -16.28
C LYS A 67 -2.11 -5.56 -15.02
N VAL A 68 -3.03 -6.03 -14.19
CA VAL A 68 -2.71 -6.98 -13.12
C VAL A 68 -2.38 -8.31 -13.78
N ILE A 69 -1.14 -8.76 -13.61
CA ILE A 69 -0.63 -9.99 -14.24
C ILE A 69 -0.70 -11.19 -13.29
N ALA A 70 -0.71 -10.95 -11.97
CA ALA A 70 -0.92 -11.99 -10.97
C ALA A 70 -1.56 -11.39 -9.71
N TRP A 71 -2.32 -12.22 -9.01
CA TRP A 71 -2.89 -11.88 -7.71
C TRP A 71 -3.13 -13.13 -6.85
N ASP A 72 -3.24 -12.89 -5.55
CA ASP A 72 -3.62 -13.91 -4.59
C ASP A 72 -4.30 -13.31 -3.35
N LEU A 73 -5.19 -14.06 -2.72
CA LEU A 73 -5.94 -13.65 -1.54
C LEU A 73 -5.59 -14.56 -0.36
N GLY A 74 -5.37 -13.96 0.81
CA GLY A 74 -5.09 -14.68 2.05
C GLY A 74 -5.91 -14.15 3.22
N LYS A 75 -6.18 -15.00 4.20
CA LYS A 75 -6.78 -14.59 5.49
C LYS A 75 -5.79 -13.87 6.41
N ARG A 76 -4.49 -13.92 6.09
CA ARG A 76 -3.40 -13.35 6.88
C ARG A 76 -2.37 -12.69 5.95
N MET A 77 -1.86 -11.53 6.35
CA MET A 77 -0.72 -10.90 5.70
C MET A 77 0.55 -11.69 6.02
N THR A 78 1.01 -12.46 5.03
CA THR A 78 2.10 -13.42 5.19
C THR A 78 3.07 -13.32 4.01
N VAL A 79 4.34 -13.71 4.21
CA VAL A 79 5.34 -13.72 3.13
C VAL A 79 4.95 -14.74 2.06
N GLU A 80 4.39 -15.86 2.50
CA GLU A 80 3.92 -16.95 1.64
C GLU A 80 2.82 -16.48 0.66
N LEU A 81 1.94 -15.56 1.09
CA LEU A 81 0.95 -14.94 0.20
C LEU A 81 1.62 -14.17 -0.94
N VAL A 82 2.64 -13.37 -0.63
CA VAL A 82 3.36 -12.56 -1.62
C VAL A 82 4.20 -13.46 -2.53
N GLN A 83 4.89 -14.46 -1.98
CA GLN A 83 5.67 -15.44 -2.75
C GLN A 83 4.80 -16.22 -3.73
N ARG A 84 3.62 -16.68 -3.31
CA ARG A 84 2.64 -17.32 -4.21
C ARG A 84 2.25 -16.41 -5.36
N THR A 85 1.96 -15.14 -5.06
CA THR A 85 1.60 -14.14 -6.08
C THR A 85 2.75 -13.91 -7.06
N LEU A 86 3.99 -13.82 -6.55
CA LEU A 86 5.18 -13.65 -7.37
C LEU A 86 5.44 -14.86 -8.28
N ASN A 87 5.32 -16.08 -7.75
CA ASN A 87 5.49 -17.30 -8.55
C ASN A 87 4.48 -17.36 -9.69
N LYS A 88 3.20 -17.00 -9.45
CA LYS A 88 2.19 -16.89 -10.51
C LYS A 88 2.52 -15.85 -11.59
N ALA A 89 3.28 -14.79 -11.25
CA ALA A 89 3.68 -13.78 -12.23
C ALA A 89 4.89 -14.21 -13.09
N MET A 90 5.63 -15.23 -12.66
CA MET A 90 6.82 -15.74 -13.34
C MET A 90 6.55 -16.98 -14.21
N GLU A 91 5.40 -17.64 -14.02
CA GLU A 91 4.87 -18.69 -14.90
C GLU A 91 4.45 -18.13 -16.27
#